data_AF-A0A2S5QLK5-F1
#
_entry.id   AF-A0A2S5QLK5-F1
#
_cell.length_a   1.000
_cell.length_b   1.000
_cell.length_c   1.000
_cell.angle_alpha   90.00
_cell.angle_beta   90.00
_cell.angle_gamma   90.00
#
_symmetry.space_group_name_H-M   'P 1'
#
loop_
_entity.id
_entity.type
_entity.pdbx_description
1 polymer ?
#
loop_
_entity_poly.entity_id
_entity_poly.type
_entity_poly.pdbx_seq_one_letter_code
_entity_poly.pdbx_strand_id
1 'polypeptide(L)'
;MRNPMFRHLVFAIFSIISFNNAYACLDDKAIVQLKVNEEAHLISRNVATMTDAIEDKLLSVQVKQLDDTCGVTITYRLPDEDIAEANKLLDSNPAKRIMLAGQGYVLPTQSTLIANAGVNLNPLSIKHQDILQSADLGRNRASVELLYATLAQTRAVIIPNTKNTEPWPISLIDQEKSLCESQYTSDSNQSACTCKTDAISKKVSPRQLRYIKYLQNDPYSSTTSALAIYRDLSEQVNFECKLIKR
;
A
#
# COMPACT_ATOMS: atom_id res chain seq x y z
N MET A 1 21.80 -25.00 -88.57
CA MET A 1 22.37 -25.63 -87.36
C MET A 1 22.15 -24.71 -86.18
N ARG A 2 21.54 -25.26 -85.13
CA ARG A 2 21.15 -24.64 -83.85
C ARG A 2 22.39 -24.27 -83.04
N ASN A 3 22.42 -23.09 -82.41
CA ASN A 3 23.01 -22.94 -81.08
C ASN A 3 22.42 -21.72 -80.34
N PRO A 4 21.82 -21.90 -79.14
CA PRO A 4 21.13 -20.85 -78.40
C PRO A 4 21.94 -20.34 -77.19
N MET A 5 21.33 -19.34 -76.55
CA MET A 5 21.43 -18.98 -75.12
C MET A 5 22.48 -17.95 -74.67
N PHE A 6 22.06 -16.69 -74.79
CA PHE A 6 21.82 -15.82 -73.62
C PHE A 6 21.63 -16.59 -72.30
N ARG A 7 22.42 -16.29 -71.26
CA ARG A 7 21.95 -16.34 -69.87
C ARG A 7 22.85 -15.56 -68.89
N HIS A 8 22.32 -14.40 -68.53
CA HIS A 8 22.35 -13.73 -67.23
C HIS A 8 23.51 -14.01 -66.25
N LEU A 9 24.30 -12.95 -66.07
CA LEU A 9 25.02 -12.59 -64.87
C LEU A 9 24.04 -12.55 -63.68
N VAL A 10 24.07 -13.54 -62.78
CA VAL A 10 23.36 -13.49 -61.50
C VAL A 10 24.40 -13.25 -60.42
N PHE A 11 24.60 -11.96 -60.13
CA PHE A 11 25.32 -11.52 -58.94
C PHE A 11 24.41 -11.83 -57.74
N ALA A 12 24.78 -12.87 -56.98
CA ALA A 12 24.11 -13.21 -55.73
C ALA A 12 24.49 -12.17 -54.67
N ILE A 13 23.65 -11.15 -54.50
CA ILE A 13 23.69 -10.27 -53.34
C ILE A 13 23.08 -11.05 -52.18
N PHE A 14 23.95 -11.67 -51.38
CA PHE A 14 23.61 -12.14 -50.04
C PHE A 14 23.35 -10.90 -49.16
N SER A 15 22.10 -10.42 -49.16
CA SER A 15 21.63 -9.52 -48.10
C SER A 15 21.58 -10.31 -46.81
N ILE A 16 22.65 -10.23 -46.03
CA ILE A 16 22.67 -10.60 -44.62
C ILE A 16 21.72 -9.62 -43.93
N ILE A 17 20.46 -10.01 -43.79
CA ILE A 17 19.54 -9.37 -42.86
C ILE A 17 20.05 -9.74 -41.48
N SER A 18 20.88 -8.87 -40.91
CA SER A 18 21.17 -8.89 -39.48
C SER A 18 19.85 -8.65 -38.77
N PHE A 19 19.19 -9.74 -38.36
CA PHE A 19 18.20 -9.69 -37.30
C PHE A 19 18.93 -9.21 -36.04
N ASN A 20 18.96 -7.89 -35.83
CA ASN A 20 19.17 -7.33 -34.50
C ASN A 20 17.97 -7.75 -33.67
N ASN A 21 18.00 -8.98 -33.16
CA ASN A 21 17.25 -9.31 -31.96
C ASN A 21 17.87 -8.42 -30.87
N ALA A 22 17.27 -7.26 -30.64
CA ALA A 22 17.48 -6.51 -29.42
C ALA A 22 17.12 -7.48 -28.29
N TYR A 23 18.13 -8.12 -27.71
CA TYR A 23 17.92 -8.95 -26.53
C TYR A 23 17.40 -8.02 -25.44
N ALA A 24 16.14 -8.19 -25.08
CA ALA A 24 15.57 -7.56 -23.91
C ALA A 24 16.52 -7.84 -22.72
N CYS A 25 17.01 -6.78 -22.07
CA CYS A 25 17.95 -6.93 -20.96
C CYS A 25 17.31 -7.70 -19.78
N LEU A 26 15.99 -7.66 -19.68
CA LEU A 26 15.20 -8.36 -18.67
C LEU A 26 14.35 -9.42 -19.36
N ASP A 27 14.28 -10.61 -18.78
CA ASP A 27 13.30 -11.61 -19.18
C ASP A 27 11.96 -11.37 -18.47
N ASP A 28 10.88 -12.00 -18.97
CA ASP A 28 9.54 -11.85 -18.38
C ASP A 28 9.52 -12.25 -16.90
N LYS A 29 10.35 -13.22 -16.51
CA LYS A 29 10.46 -13.67 -15.12
C LYS A 29 11.04 -12.57 -14.23
N ALA A 30 12.07 -11.85 -14.68
CA ALA A 30 12.64 -10.73 -13.97
C ALA A 30 11.62 -9.58 -13.84
N ILE A 31 10.85 -9.29 -14.87
CA ILE A 31 9.79 -8.27 -14.81
C ILE A 31 8.71 -8.63 -13.79
N VAL A 32 8.23 -9.89 -13.80
CA VAL A 32 7.27 -10.38 -12.81
C VAL A 32 7.86 -10.31 -11.40
N GLN A 33 9.12 -10.72 -11.22
CA GLN A 33 9.77 -10.68 -9.91
C GLN A 33 9.98 -9.24 -9.42
N LEU A 34 10.31 -8.28 -10.28
CA LEU A 34 10.42 -6.87 -9.93
C LEU A 34 9.07 -6.31 -9.47
N LYS A 35 7.96 -6.71 -10.11
CA LYS A 35 6.62 -6.36 -9.66
C LYS A 35 6.35 -6.92 -8.25
N VAL A 36 6.64 -8.20 -8.03
CA VAL A 36 6.45 -8.84 -6.70
C VAL A 36 7.30 -8.13 -5.63
N ASN A 37 8.54 -7.75 -5.96
CA ASN A 37 9.41 -7.01 -5.05
C ASN A 37 8.84 -5.62 -4.72
N GLU A 38 8.22 -4.95 -5.68
CA GLU A 38 7.57 -3.66 -5.46
C GLU A 38 6.32 -3.79 -4.57
N GLU A 39 5.46 -4.77 -4.82
CA GLU A 39 4.29 -5.05 -3.97
C GLU A 39 4.73 -5.43 -2.55
N ALA A 40 5.76 -6.26 -2.41
CA ALA A 40 6.34 -6.61 -1.12
C ALA A 40 6.94 -5.39 -0.41
N HIS A 41 7.56 -4.47 -1.15
CA HIS A 41 8.06 -3.21 -0.59
C HIS A 41 6.91 -2.39 0.01
N LEU A 42 5.81 -2.21 -0.72
CA LEU A 42 4.63 -1.50 -0.20
C LEU A 42 4.09 -2.17 1.06
N ILE A 43 3.88 -3.48 1.04
CA ILE A 43 3.38 -4.24 2.21
C ILE A 43 4.33 -4.08 3.41
N SER A 44 5.65 -4.07 3.19
CA SER A 44 6.66 -3.95 4.25
C SER A 44 6.59 -2.63 5.03
N ARG A 45 5.90 -1.60 4.51
CA ARG A 45 5.70 -0.32 5.21
C ARG A 45 4.70 -0.43 6.36
N ASN A 46 3.95 -1.52 6.46
CA ASN A 46 2.97 -1.79 7.51
C ASN A 46 1.88 -0.70 7.64
N VAL A 47 1.53 -0.04 6.53
CA VAL A 47 0.39 0.91 6.49
C VAL A 47 -0.89 0.12 6.26
N ALA A 48 -1.73 0.01 7.28
CA ALA A 48 -2.87 -0.90 7.27
C ALA A 48 -3.87 -0.67 6.12
N THR A 49 -4.19 0.58 5.81
CA THR A 49 -5.06 0.95 4.67
C THR A 49 -4.43 0.66 3.32
N MET A 50 -3.10 0.69 3.21
CA MET A 50 -2.39 0.33 1.98
C MET A 50 -2.46 -1.17 1.73
N THR A 51 -2.27 -1.97 2.79
CA THR A 51 -2.45 -3.44 2.71
C THR A 51 -3.86 -3.78 2.23
N ASP A 52 -4.89 -3.19 2.84
CA ASP A 52 -6.28 -3.42 2.42
C ASP A 52 -6.53 -2.97 0.96
N ALA A 53 -5.96 -1.84 0.53
CA ALA A 53 -6.11 -1.36 -0.85
C ALA A 53 -5.45 -2.29 -1.88
N ILE A 54 -4.33 -2.95 -1.52
CA ILE A 54 -3.68 -3.96 -2.36
C ILE A 54 -4.55 -5.22 -2.43
N GLU A 55 -5.05 -5.71 -1.29
CA GLU A 55 -5.93 -6.87 -1.20
C GLU A 55 -7.22 -6.68 -2.02
N ASP A 56 -7.81 -5.47 -1.94
CA ASP A 56 -9.01 -5.08 -2.67
C ASP A 56 -8.73 -4.74 -4.15
N LYS A 57 -7.47 -4.77 -4.59
CA LYS A 57 -7.01 -4.40 -5.94
C LYS A 57 -7.31 -2.96 -6.34
N LEU A 58 -7.47 -2.08 -5.35
CA LEU A 58 -7.64 -0.63 -5.53
C LEU A 58 -6.30 0.05 -5.82
N LEU A 59 -5.25 -0.36 -5.10
CA LEU A 59 -3.86 -0.05 -5.41
C LEU A 59 -3.28 -1.18 -6.26
N SER A 60 -2.76 -0.87 -7.44
CA SER A 60 -2.05 -1.85 -8.26
C SER A 60 -0.73 -1.33 -8.81
N VAL A 61 0.22 -2.25 -8.96
CA VAL A 61 1.54 -2.00 -9.52
C VAL A 61 1.69 -2.73 -10.85
N GLN A 62 2.20 -2.02 -11.85
CA GLN A 62 2.62 -2.60 -13.13
C GLN A 62 4.10 -2.29 -13.35
N VAL A 63 4.84 -3.27 -13.85
CA VAL A 63 6.24 -3.11 -14.25
C VAL A 63 6.35 -3.49 -15.72
N LYS A 64 6.94 -2.61 -16.52
CA LYS A 64 7.21 -2.84 -17.94
C LYS A 64 8.67 -2.53 -18.22
N GLN A 65 9.31 -3.28 -19.11
CA GLN A 65 10.66 -2.94 -19.55
C GLN A 65 10.65 -1.66 -20.39
N LEU A 66 11.72 -0.88 -20.28
CA LEU A 66 12.04 0.19 -21.22
C LEU A 66 12.83 -0.39 -22.38
N ASP A 67 12.39 -0.10 -23.61
CA ASP A 67 13.09 -0.54 -24.81
C ASP A 67 14.54 -0.02 -24.80
N ASP A 68 15.48 -0.87 -25.22
CA ASP A 68 16.92 -0.59 -25.37
C ASP A 68 17.75 -0.33 -24.10
N THR A 69 17.18 -0.49 -22.89
CA THR A 69 17.94 -0.38 -21.63
C THR A 69 17.60 -1.47 -20.61
N CYS A 70 18.49 -1.70 -19.65
CA CYS A 70 18.19 -2.47 -18.42
C CYS A 70 17.37 -1.62 -17.43
N GLY A 71 16.29 -1.03 -17.93
CA GLY A 71 15.41 -0.14 -17.19
C GLY A 71 13.98 -0.64 -17.23
N VAL A 72 13.19 -0.20 -16.27
CA VAL A 72 11.76 -0.48 -16.18
C VAL A 72 10.97 0.79 -15.95
N THR A 73 9.74 0.81 -16.45
CA THR A 73 8.70 1.72 -16.04
C THR A 73 7.85 1.03 -14.98
N ILE A 74 7.79 1.63 -13.79
CA ILE A 74 6.90 1.23 -12.69
C ILE A 74 5.71 2.18 -12.70
N THR A 75 4.51 1.63 -12.77
CA THR A 75 3.25 2.38 -12.75
C THR A 75 2.40 1.96 -11.57
N TYR A 76 2.04 2.93 -10.73
CA TYR A 76 1.01 2.76 -9.70
C TYR A 76 -0.32 3.27 -10.26
N ARG A 77 -1.39 2.52 -9.98
CA ARG A 77 -2.77 2.97 -10.18
C ARG A 77 -3.44 3.11 -8.82
N LEU A 78 -4.03 4.27 -8.59
CA LEU A 78 -4.70 4.69 -7.37
C LEU A 78 -6.14 5.11 -7.70
N PRO A 79 -7.11 4.88 -6.80
CA PRO A 79 -8.45 5.45 -6.96
C PRO A 79 -8.44 6.97 -6.80
N ASP A 80 -9.16 7.70 -7.65
CA ASP A 80 -9.31 9.15 -7.50
C ASP A 80 -10.06 9.51 -6.19
N GLU A 81 -10.94 8.62 -5.72
CA GLU A 81 -11.67 8.78 -4.44
C GLU A 81 -10.73 8.80 -3.24
N ASP A 82 -9.74 7.91 -3.21
CA ASP A 82 -8.70 7.85 -2.18
C ASP A 82 -7.90 9.18 -2.15
N ILE A 83 -7.51 9.66 -3.32
CA ILE A 83 -6.79 10.93 -3.48
C ILE A 83 -7.63 12.10 -2.96
N ALA A 84 -8.91 12.14 -3.33
CA ALA A 84 -9.83 13.20 -2.90
C ALA A 84 -10.05 13.20 -1.38
N GLU A 85 -10.24 12.00 -0.78
CA GLU A 85 -10.44 11.83 0.66
C GLU A 85 -9.23 12.34 1.45
N ALA A 86 -8.02 11.95 1.06
CA ALA A 86 -6.80 12.40 1.72
C ALA A 86 -6.55 13.90 1.57
N ASN A 87 -6.82 14.46 0.38
CA ASN A 87 -6.71 15.91 0.18
C ASN A 87 -7.66 16.67 1.09
N LYS A 88 -8.92 16.25 1.19
CA LYS A 88 -9.92 16.85 2.09
C LYS A 88 -9.45 16.89 3.55
N LEU A 89 -8.80 15.82 4.03
CA LEU A 89 -8.24 15.79 5.39
C LEU A 89 -7.11 16.81 5.58
N LEU A 90 -6.16 16.87 4.62
CA LEU A 90 -5.02 17.78 4.72
C LEU A 90 -5.41 19.24 4.46
N ASP A 91 -6.42 19.51 3.63
CA ASP A 91 -7.00 20.84 3.43
C ASP A 91 -7.62 21.37 4.72
N SER A 92 -8.23 20.48 5.51
CA SER A 92 -8.78 20.80 6.83
C SER A 92 -7.69 21.01 7.90
N ASN A 93 -6.43 20.66 7.60
CA ASN A 93 -5.29 20.73 8.51
C ASN A 93 -4.06 21.36 7.81
N PRO A 94 -4.11 22.65 7.43
CA PRO A 94 -3.08 23.27 6.60
C PRO A 94 -1.68 23.22 7.21
N ALA A 95 -1.56 23.30 8.54
CA ALA A 95 -0.29 23.18 9.24
C ALA A 95 0.37 21.80 9.03
N LYS A 96 -0.43 20.72 9.08
CA LYS A 96 0.05 19.35 8.83
C LYS A 96 0.54 19.21 7.39
N ARG A 97 -0.19 19.78 6.43
CA ARG A 97 0.22 19.80 5.03
C ARG A 97 1.56 20.51 4.84
N ILE A 98 1.73 21.70 5.41
CA ILE A 98 2.98 22.48 5.31
C ILE A 98 4.15 21.69 5.93
N MET A 99 3.96 21.12 7.10
CA MET A 99 4.97 20.32 7.80
C MET A 99 5.42 19.10 6.98
N LEU A 100 4.48 18.39 6.35
CA LEU A 100 4.78 17.24 5.48
C LEU A 100 5.50 17.67 4.19
N ALA A 101 5.02 18.75 3.56
CA ALA A 101 5.64 19.30 2.36
C ALA A 101 7.09 19.74 2.61
N GLY A 102 7.38 20.34 3.77
CA GLY A 102 8.73 20.71 4.19
C GLY A 102 9.68 19.52 4.36
N GLN A 103 9.15 18.30 4.51
CA GLN A 103 9.89 17.04 4.58
C GLN A 103 9.95 16.31 3.23
N GLY A 104 9.44 16.92 2.15
CA GLY A 104 9.40 16.30 0.81
C GLY A 104 8.21 15.36 0.59
N TYR A 105 7.29 15.24 1.54
CA TYR A 105 6.09 14.42 1.41
C TYR A 105 4.95 15.19 0.77
N VAL A 106 4.43 14.66 -0.33
CA VAL A 106 3.33 15.26 -1.10
C VAL A 106 2.32 14.20 -1.47
N LEU A 107 1.03 14.50 -1.32
CA LEU A 107 -0.04 13.61 -1.79
C LEU A 107 -0.02 13.49 -3.32
N PRO A 108 -0.36 12.32 -3.88
CA PRO A 108 -0.59 12.18 -5.32
C PRO A 108 -1.65 13.18 -5.81
N THR A 109 -1.41 13.78 -6.97
CA THR A 109 -2.39 14.66 -7.65
C THR A 109 -3.10 13.97 -8.81
N GLN A 110 -2.69 12.73 -9.13
CA GLN A 110 -3.19 11.95 -10.25
C GLN A 110 -3.29 10.48 -9.85
N SER A 111 -4.27 9.77 -10.41
CA SER A 111 -4.51 8.34 -10.17
C SER A 111 -3.45 7.42 -10.79
N THR A 112 -2.62 7.93 -11.71
CA THR A 112 -1.55 7.14 -12.35
C THR A 112 -0.20 7.77 -12.06
N LEU A 113 0.64 7.07 -11.30
CA LEU A 113 2.00 7.51 -11.00
C LEU A 113 2.98 6.65 -11.77
N ILE A 114 3.84 7.28 -12.56
CA ILE A 114 4.80 6.60 -13.44
C ILE A 114 6.20 7.00 -13.01
N ALA A 115 7.10 6.02 -12.92
CA ALA A 115 8.52 6.27 -12.71
C ALA A 115 9.34 5.31 -13.57
N ASN A 116 10.40 5.84 -14.17
CA ASN A 116 11.41 5.03 -14.83
C ASN A 116 12.54 4.76 -13.83
N ALA A 117 13.04 3.53 -13.80
CA ALA A 117 14.10 3.13 -12.88
C ALA A 117 15.04 2.13 -13.55
N GLY A 118 16.33 2.25 -13.28
CA GLY A 118 17.33 1.28 -13.71
C GLY A 118 17.30 0.03 -12.83
N VAL A 119 17.70 -1.10 -13.41
CA VAL A 119 17.74 -2.39 -12.74
C VAL A 119 19.18 -2.88 -12.63
N ASN A 120 19.55 -3.39 -11.45
CA ASN A 120 20.70 -4.26 -11.26
C ASN A 120 20.25 -5.70 -11.50
N LEU A 121 20.96 -6.45 -12.34
CA LEU A 121 20.60 -7.83 -12.65
C LEU A 121 21.04 -8.82 -11.56
N ASN A 122 22.13 -8.50 -10.84
CA ASN A 122 22.73 -9.35 -9.82
C ASN A 122 23.16 -8.50 -8.60
N PRO A 123 22.35 -8.42 -7.54
CA PRO A 123 21.03 -9.02 -7.38
C PRO A 123 19.95 -8.26 -8.15
N LEU A 124 18.87 -8.96 -8.55
CA LEU A 124 17.71 -8.37 -9.23
C LEU A 124 17.03 -7.32 -8.32
N SER A 125 17.34 -6.05 -8.57
CA SER A 125 16.93 -4.94 -7.71
C SER A 125 16.88 -3.63 -8.48
N ILE A 126 16.07 -2.68 -8.01
CA ILE A 126 16.10 -1.31 -8.53
C ILE A 126 17.39 -0.62 -8.07
N LYS A 127 18.00 0.17 -8.94
CA LYS A 127 19.20 0.94 -8.62
C LYS A 127 18.94 1.90 -7.47
N HIS A 128 19.95 2.05 -6.61
CA HIS A 128 19.82 2.84 -5.39
C HIS A 128 19.42 4.30 -5.65
N GLN A 129 19.96 4.94 -6.69
CA GLN A 129 19.61 6.33 -6.99
C GLN A 129 18.11 6.53 -7.30
N ASP A 130 17.45 5.51 -7.85
CA ASP A 130 16.05 5.61 -8.30
C ASP A 130 15.07 5.42 -7.14
N ILE A 131 15.51 4.80 -6.03
CA ILE A 131 14.68 4.61 -4.82
C ILE A 131 14.82 5.75 -3.81
N LEU A 132 15.74 6.70 -4.02
CA LEU A 132 15.85 7.89 -3.19
C LEU A 132 14.61 8.78 -3.38
N GLN A 133 14.17 9.47 -2.32
CA GLN A 133 13.04 10.41 -2.39
C GLN A 133 13.28 11.61 -3.34
N SER A 134 14.51 11.82 -3.82
CA SER A 134 14.80 12.78 -4.87
C SER A 134 14.45 12.29 -6.28
N ALA A 135 14.34 10.98 -6.48
CA ALA A 135 14.01 10.35 -7.75
C ALA A 135 12.52 10.02 -7.85
N ASP A 136 12.01 9.85 -9.08
CA ASP A 136 10.58 9.67 -9.35
C ASP A 136 9.98 8.47 -8.63
N LEU A 137 10.66 7.32 -8.62
CA LEU A 137 10.15 6.12 -7.96
C LEU A 137 10.14 6.29 -6.44
N GLY A 138 11.21 6.81 -5.84
CA GLY A 138 11.23 7.10 -4.41
C GLY A 138 10.17 8.12 -3.99
N ARG A 139 9.91 9.15 -4.81
CA ARG A 139 8.78 10.09 -4.61
C ARG A 139 7.44 9.38 -4.69
N ASN A 140 7.20 8.58 -5.72
CA ASN A 140 5.94 7.86 -5.88
C ASN A 140 5.68 6.93 -4.69
N ARG A 141 6.68 6.17 -4.23
CA ARG A 141 6.57 5.32 -3.03
C ARG A 141 6.19 6.13 -1.79
N ALA A 142 6.88 7.24 -1.54
CA ALA A 142 6.59 8.12 -0.42
C ALA A 142 5.20 8.75 -0.51
N SER A 143 4.75 9.16 -1.69
CA SER A 143 3.41 9.70 -1.92
C SER A 143 2.31 8.67 -1.71
N VAL A 144 2.51 7.43 -2.17
CA VAL A 144 1.55 6.33 -1.96
C VAL A 144 1.48 5.96 -0.48
N GLU A 145 2.61 5.84 0.21
CA GLU A 145 2.65 5.60 1.66
C GLU A 145 1.90 6.70 2.43
N LEU A 146 2.18 7.98 2.10
CA LEU A 146 1.51 9.12 2.72
C LEU A 146 0.01 9.12 2.47
N LEU A 147 -0.42 8.83 1.24
CA LEU A 147 -1.82 8.75 0.86
C LEU A 147 -2.54 7.79 1.78
N TYR A 148 -2.08 6.54 1.84
CA TYR A 148 -2.75 5.52 2.63
C TYR A 148 -2.63 5.77 4.14
N ALA A 149 -1.49 6.26 4.64
CA ALA A 149 -1.36 6.67 6.05
C ALA A 149 -2.34 7.79 6.43
N THR A 150 -2.63 8.71 5.48
CA THR A 150 -3.65 9.75 5.65
C THR A 150 -5.06 9.13 5.67
N LEU A 151 -5.36 8.18 4.78
CA LEU A 151 -6.64 7.47 4.77
C LEU A 151 -6.88 6.65 6.05
N ALA A 152 -5.83 6.15 6.70
CA ALA A 152 -6.00 5.45 7.97
C ALA A 152 -6.65 6.37 9.02
N GLN A 153 -6.31 7.66 9.02
CA GLN A 153 -6.86 8.64 9.97
C GLN A 153 -8.35 8.93 9.73
N THR A 154 -8.79 9.01 8.48
CA THR A 154 -10.20 9.23 8.13
C THR A 154 -11.02 7.97 8.32
N ARG A 155 -10.52 6.83 7.87
CA ARG A 155 -11.25 5.55 7.88
C ARG A 155 -11.28 4.88 9.25
N ALA A 156 -10.40 5.26 10.17
CA ALA A 156 -10.46 4.82 11.58
C ALA A 156 -11.61 5.48 12.38
N VAL A 157 -12.25 6.53 11.85
CA VAL A 157 -13.28 7.28 12.59
C VAL A 157 -14.47 6.36 12.90
N ILE A 158 -14.81 6.27 14.18
CA ILE A 158 -16.00 5.58 14.67
C ILE A 158 -17.13 6.59 14.72
N ILE A 159 -18.15 6.40 13.90
CA ILE A 159 -19.32 7.29 13.87
C ILE A 159 -20.23 6.96 15.06
N PRO A 160 -20.58 7.96 15.91
CA PRO A 160 -21.52 7.75 17.00
C PRO A 160 -22.85 7.20 16.48
N ASN A 161 -23.45 6.28 17.23
CA ASN A 161 -24.74 5.64 16.93
C ASN A 161 -24.79 4.72 15.71
N THR A 162 -23.70 4.54 14.97
CA THR A 162 -23.61 3.49 13.95
C THR A 162 -23.31 2.13 14.60
N LYS A 163 -23.73 1.05 13.94
CA LYS A 163 -23.37 -0.32 14.30
C LYS A 163 -22.48 -0.89 13.20
N ASN A 164 -21.51 -1.68 13.61
CA ASN A 164 -20.73 -2.48 12.67
C ASN A 164 -21.64 -3.55 12.06
N THR A 165 -21.55 -3.72 10.73
CA THR A 165 -22.29 -4.71 9.96
C THR A 165 -21.40 -5.90 9.54
N GLU A 166 -20.08 -5.78 9.67
CA GLU A 166 -19.13 -6.81 9.29
C GLU A 166 -18.76 -7.69 10.50
N PRO A 167 -19.11 -8.98 10.51
CA PRO A 167 -18.75 -9.85 11.63
C PRO A 167 -17.23 -9.96 11.76
N TRP A 168 -16.73 -9.94 12.99
CA TRP A 168 -15.30 -10.16 13.22
C TRP A 168 -14.91 -11.61 12.92
N PRO A 169 -13.78 -11.85 12.25
CA PRO A 169 -13.21 -13.18 12.13
C PRO A 169 -12.92 -13.79 13.51
N ILE A 170 -13.10 -15.10 13.65
CA ILE A 170 -12.84 -15.82 14.91
C ILE A 170 -11.41 -15.59 15.40
N SER A 171 -10.44 -15.60 14.48
CA SER A 171 -9.03 -15.33 14.79
C SER A 171 -8.80 -13.95 15.41
N LEU A 172 -9.54 -12.92 14.95
CA LEU A 172 -9.47 -11.58 15.52
C LEU A 172 -10.10 -11.54 16.91
N ILE A 173 -11.25 -12.21 17.09
CA ILE A 173 -11.92 -12.30 18.40
C ILE A 173 -10.98 -12.95 19.42
N ASP A 174 -10.36 -14.08 19.07
CA ASP A 174 -9.45 -14.80 19.97
C ASP A 174 -8.21 -13.97 20.31
N GLN A 175 -7.64 -13.26 19.32
CA GLN A 175 -6.54 -12.33 19.54
C GLN A 175 -6.91 -11.22 20.52
N GLU A 176 -8.06 -10.56 20.34
CA GLU A 176 -8.49 -9.48 21.22
C GLU A 176 -8.85 -9.95 22.62
N LYS A 177 -9.42 -11.16 22.77
CA LYS A 177 -9.67 -11.77 24.07
C LYS A 177 -8.37 -12.03 24.81
N SER A 178 -7.40 -12.65 24.15
CA SER A 178 -6.08 -12.91 24.73
C SER A 178 -5.38 -11.61 25.14
N LEU A 179 -5.45 -10.57 24.30
CA LEU A 179 -4.90 -9.25 24.64
C LEU A 179 -5.61 -8.64 25.86
N CYS A 180 -6.94 -8.72 25.93
CA CYS A 180 -7.70 -8.27 27.08
C CYS A 180 -7.29 -9.01 28.37
N GLU A 181 -7.19 -10.34 28.31
CA GLU A 181 -6.80 -11.17 29.46
C GLU A 181 -5.38 -10.88 29.96
N SER A 182 -4.48 -10.46 29.05
CA SER A 182 -3.13 -10.05 29.42
C SER A 182 -3.08 -8.69 30.12
N GLN A 183 -4.05 -7.80 29.87
CA GLN A 183 -4.04 -6.40 30.33
C GLN A 183 -5.01 -6.14 31.49
N TYR A 184 -6.02 -6.98 31.67
CA TYR A 184 -7.14 -6.75 32.59
C TYR A 184 -7.47 -7.99 33.42
N THR A 185 -8.13 -7.76 34.56
CA THR A 185 -8.80 -8.77 35.39
C THR A 185 -10.23 -8.35 35.66
N SER A 186 -11.02 -9.28 36.20
CA SER A 186 -12.38 -9.01 36.65
C SER A 186 -12.76 -10.06 37.70
N ASP A 187 -13.00 -9.62 38.93
CA ASP A 187 -13.43 -10.50 40.03
C ASP A 187 -14.95 -10.78 39.98
N SER A 188 -15.70 -9.91 39.30
CA SER A 188 -17.17 -9.91 39.30
C SER A 188 -17.80 -10.46 38.02
N ASN A 189 -17.01 -10.63 36.95
CA ASN A 189 -17.47 -11.15 35.68
C ASN A 189 -16.38 -12.06 35.07
N GLN A 190 -16.59 -13.38 35.14
CA GLN A 190 -15.68 -14.39 34.59
C GLN A 190 -15.59 -14.36 33.06
N SER A 191 -16.53 -13.69 32.38
CA SER A 191 -16.55 -13.51 30.92
C SER A 191 -16.30 -12.07 30.49
N ALA A 192 -15.62 -11.26 31.33
CA ALA A 192 -15.43 -9.84 31.09
C ALA A 192 -14.71 -9.52 29.76
N CYS A 193 -13.69 -10.30 29.39
CA CYS A 193 -13.00 -10.10 28.11
C CYS A 193 -13.87 -10.48 26.91
N THR A 194 -14.72 -11.50 27.02
CA THR A 194 -15.74 -11.80 26.01
C THR A 194 -16.76 -10.68 25.89
N CYS A 195 -17.25 -10.15 27.01
CA CYS A 195 -18.15 -8.99 27.03
C CYS A 195 -17.51 -7.79 26.29
N LYS A 196 -16.23 -7.51 26.55
CA LYS A 196 -15.51 -6.42 25.87
C LYS A 196 -15.42 -6.64 24.37
N THR A 197 -14.96 -7.80 23.92
CA THR A 197 -14.82 -8.09 22.49
C THR A 197 -16.18 -8.04 21.77
N ASP A 198 -17.24 -8.53 22.41
CA ASP A 198 -18.59 -8.52 21.85
C ASP A 198 -19.16 -7.10 21.77
N ALA A 199 -18.87 -6.24 22.74
CA ALA A 199 -19.32 -4.85 22.74
C ALA A 199 -18.58 -4.01 21.69
N ILE A 200 -17.26 -4.14 21.60
CA ILE A 200 -16.44 -3.40 20.62
C ILE A 200 -16.75 -3.87 19.20
N SER A 201 -16.86 -5.17 18.95
CA SER A 201 -17.16 -5.71 17.62
C SER A 201 -18.52 -5.28 17.05
N LYS A 202 -19.48 -4.91 17.91
CA LYS A 202 -20.77 -4.33 17.48
C LYS A 202 -20.65 -2.89 16.98
N LYS A 203 -19.53 -2.21 17.24
CA LYS A 203 -19.33 -0.78 16.95
C LYS A 203 -18.20 -0.51 15.96
N VAL A 204 -17.17 -1.36 15.97
CA VAL A 204 -15.94 -1.16 15.19
C VAL A 204 -15.78 -2.35 14.24
N SER A 205 -15.58 -2.10 12.94
CA SER A 205 -15.30 -3.17 11.98
C SER A 205 -13.87 -3.72 12.14
N PRO A 206 -13.57 -4.92 11.61
CA PRO A 206 -12.21 -5.46 11.61
C PRO A 206 -11.18 -4.50 11.01
N ARG A 207 -11.51 -3.87 9.88
CA ARG A 207 -10.64 -2.88 9.21
C ARG A 207 -10.44 -1.64 10.06
N GLN A 208 -11.52 -1.09 10.62
CA GLN A 208 -11.42 0.08 11.52
C GLN A 208 -10.53 -0.21 12.72
N LEU A 209 -10.65 -1.39 13.35
CA LEU A 209 -9.77 -1.76 14.45
C LEU A 209 -8.30 -1.84 14.01
N ARG A 210 -8.00 -2.41 12.83
CA ARG A 210 -6.64 -2.41 12.28
C ARG A 210 -6.11 -1.00 12.08
N TYR A 211 -6.91 -0.08 11.54
CA TYR A 211 -6.51 1.31 11.33
C TYR A 211 -6.26 2.02 12.66
N ILE A 212 -7.12 1.82 13.66
CA ILE A 212 -6.94 2.36 15.02
C ILE A 212 -5.61 1.86 15.61
N LYS A 213 -5.32 0.56 15.54
CA LYS A 213 -4.07 -0.03 16.04
C LYS A 213 -2.84 0.47 15.28
N TYR A 214 -2.95 0.65 13.97
CA TYR A 214 -1.89 1.27 13.18
C TYR A 214 -1.62 2.70 13.68
N LEU A 215 -2.67 3.51 13.82
CA LEU A 215 -2.54 4.90 14.28
C LEU A 215 -1.96 5.00 15.69
N GLN A 216 -2.29 4.09 16.61
CA GLN A 216 -1.68 4.06 17.95
C GLN A 216 -0.14 3.99 17.94
N ASN A 217 0.45 3.47 16.86
CA ASN A 217 1.89 3.31 16.69
C ASN A 217 2.48 4.26 15.63
N ASP A 218 1.65 5.06 14.95
CA ASP A 218 2.09 5.97 13.89
C ASP A 218 2.50 7.34 14.48
N PRO A 219 3.79 7.73 14.37
CA PRO A 219 4.27 9.01 14.87
C PRO A 219 3.65 10.22 14.16
N TYR A 220 3.09 10.03 12.95
CA TYR A 220 2.44 11.09 12.17
C TYR A 220 0.92 11.15 12.39
N SER A 221 0.39 10.26 13.23
CA SER A 221 -0.97 10.37 13.73
C SER A 221 -1.01 11.46 14.83
N SER A 222 -1.17 12.71 14.39
CA SER A 222 -1.75 13.74 15.26
C SER A 222 -2.98 13.16 15.95
N THR A 223 -3.19 13.37 17.25
CA THR A 223 -4.31 12.81 18.04
C THR A 223 -5.60 12.87 17.25
N THR A 224 -5.93 11.78 16.55
CA THR A 224 -7.09 11.80 15.67
C THR A 224 -8.32 11.72 16.55
N SER A 225 -9.41 12.34 16.11
CA SER A 225 -10.71 12.14 16.77
C SER A 225 -11.04 10.65 16.87
N ALA A 226 -10.63 9.83 15.90
CA ALA A 226 -10.77 8.39 15.92
C ALA A 226 -10.12 7.72 17.15
N LEU A 227 -8.87 8.05 17.48
CA LEU A 227 -8.18 7.49 18.65
C LEU A 227 -8.85 7.90 19.97
N ALA A 228 -9.27 9.16 20.08
CA ALA A 228 -9.98 9.66 21.25
C ALA A 228 -11.33 8.95 21.43
N ILE A 229 -12.14 8.88 20.37
CA ILE A 229 -13.45 8.21 20.39
C ILE A 229 -13.29 6.72 20.73
N TYR A 230 -12.28 6.04 20.16
CA TYR A 230 -12.04 4.63 20.48
C TYR A 230 -11.61 4.43 21.93
N ARG A 231 -10.76 5.30 22.47
CA ARG A 231 -10.37 5.25 23.89
C ARG A 231 -11.61 5.40 24.78
N ASP A 232 -12.42 6.42 24.53
CA ASP A 232 -13.61 6.70 25.35
C ASP A 232 -14.62 5.53 25.26
N LEU A 233 -14.80 4.96 24.06
CA LEU A 233 -15.59 3.74 23.86
C LEU A 233 -15.00 2.54 24.64
N SER A 234 -13.68 2.34 24.57
CA SER A 234 -13.03 1.23 25.28
C SER A 234 -13.13 1.39 26.80
N GLU A 235 -13.03 2.61 27.32
CA GLU A 235 -13.18 2.89 28.75
C GLU A 235 -14.61 2.63 29.22
N GLN A 236 -15.60 3.09 28.47
CA GLN A 236 -17.00 2.80 28.74
C GLN A 236 -17.26 1.28 28.76
N VAL A 237 -16.81 0.56 27.73
CA VAL A 237 -16.98 -0.90 27.65
C VAL A 237 -16.25 -1.62 28.77
N ASN A 238 -15.03 -1.19 29.12
CA ASN A 238 -14.30 -1.76 30.27
C ASN A 238 -15.13 -1.64 31.56
N PHE A 239 -15.71 -0.46 31.82
CA PHE A 239 -16.55 -0.22 32.99
C PHE A 239 -17.83 -1.08 32.99
N GLU A 240 -18.51 -1.17 31.84
CA GLU A 240 -19.72 -2.00 31.67
C GLU A 240 -19.41 -3.49 31.90
N CYS A 241 -18.29 -3.97 31.36
CA CYS A 241 -17.85 -5.37 31.48
C CYS A 241 -17.12 -5.69 32.80
N LYS A 242 -16.96 -4.71 33.70
CA LYS A 242 -16.29 -4.84 35.01
C LYS A 242 -14.80 -5.20 34.93
N LEU A 243 -14.13 -4.74 33.88
CA LEU A 243 -12.69 -4.91 33.72
C LEU A 243 -11.91 -3.89 34.54
N ILE A 244 -10.92 -4.39 35.27
CA ILE A 244 -9.95 -3.61 36.04
C ILE A 244 -8.59 -3.83 35.40
N LYS A 245 -7.82 -2.76 35.20
CA LYS A 245 -6.46 -2.86 34.65
C LYS A 245 -5.57 -3.60 35.63
N ARG A 246 -4.79 -4.57 35.14
CA ARG A 246 -3.77 -5.27 35.93
C ARG A 246 -2.65 -4.33 36.36
#